data_AF-A0A4R8XEJ3-F1
#
_entry.id   AF-A0A4R8XEJ3-F1
#
_cell.length_a   1.000
_cell.length_b   1.000
_cell.length_c   1.000
_cell.angle_alpha   90.00
_cell.angle_beta   90.00
_cell.angle_gamma   90.00
#
_symmetry.space_group_name_H-M   'P 1'
#
loop_
_entity.id
_entity.type
_entity.pdbx_description
1 polymer ?
#
loop_
_entity_poly.entity_id
_entity_poly.type
_entity_poly.pdbx_seq_one_letter_code
_entity_poly.pdbx_strand_id
1 'polypeptide(L)'
;MRVKTGIFPRISVELVRSLREPAGNGCPRARLDGARTAQQSGGMKSPGTLLTPLDTESVLAGGAFVHLDGALHGSFTTRDFASAVRLVDQVAEAADAMNHHPDVRLGYGQVGFRLSSHDAGGVTDRDLRLALRIQELADAQGADRAPVRPARYDVAIDCTDAEAIRPFWRVGLGYVEVDSEGEIELVDPHGQGPRVWFQTMDIARTERNRIHLDVYLPTIDAESRVQDVIAAGGDLLTDEHAPDWWVLADPEGNELCVCTTVS
;
A
#
# COMPACT_ATOMS: atom_id res chain seq x y z
N MET A 1 43.47 -3.20 -25.47
CA MET A 1 41.99 -3.13 -25.49
C MET A 1 41.42 -4.55 -25.50
N ARG A 2 41.10 -5.09 -24.32
CA ARG A 2 40.26 -6.29 -24.09
C ARG A 2 39.68 -6.14 -22.69
N VAL A 3 38.36 -6.06 -22.60
CA VAL A 3 37.59 -6.03 -21.34
C VAL A 3 37.42 -7.48 -20.89
N LYS A 4 37.84 -7.81 -19.66
CA LYS A 4 37.47 -9.07 -19.00
C LYS A 4 36.32 -8.77 -18.04
N THR A 5 35.22 -9.46 -18.26
CA THR A 5 34.04 -9.59 -17.42
C THR A 5 34.40 -10.18 -16.05
N GLY A 6 34.09 -9.46 -14.97
CA GLY A 6 34.22 -9.91 -13.59
C GLY A 6 32.88 -10.45 -13.09
N ILE A 7 32.91 -11.68 -12.60
CA ILE A 7 31.84 -12.41 -11.93
C ILE A 7 31.69 -11.83 -10.51
N PHE A 8 30.50 -11.37 -10.13
CA PHE A 8 30.19 -10.97 -8.75
C PHE A 8 29.98 -12.21 -7.87
N PRO A 9 30.64 -12.35 -6.70
CA PRO A 9 30.34 -13.44 -5.78
C PRO A 9 29.09 -13.11 -4.95
N ARG A 10 28.27 -14.14 -4.71
CA ARG A 10 27.22 -14.16 -3.68
C ARG A 10 27.86 -13.85 -2.32
N ILE A 11 27.39 -12.80 -1.64
CA ILE A 11 27.78 -12.53 -0.25
C ILE A 11 26.88 -13.39 0.64
N SER A 12 27.51 -14.30 1.39
CA SER A 12 26.87 -15.07 2.46
C SER A 12 26.57 -14.15 3.63
N VAL A 13 25.31 -14.15 4.07
CA VAL A 13 24.84 -13.45 5.27
C VAL A 13 25.30 -14.24 6.50
N GLU A 14 26.45 -13.87 7.06
CA GLU A 14 26.77 -14.22 8.43
C GLU A 14 27.76 -13.19 9.00
N LEU A 15 27.45 -12.68 10.20
CA LEU A 15 28.29 -11.89 11.11
C LEU A 15 28.09 -10.36 11.14
N VAL A 16 27.00 -9.92 11.79
CA VAL A 16 27.07 -9.00 12.95
C VAL A 16 25.94 -9.36 13.93
N ARG A 17 26.22 -10.24 14.90
CA ARG A 17 25.43 -10.38 16.13
C ARG A 17 26.21 -9.74 17.26
N SER A 18 25.76 -8.56 17.74
CA SER A 18 26.18 -8.01 19.02
C SER A 18 25.14 -7.04 19.58
N LEU A 19 24.33 -7.56 20.50
CA LEU A 19 23.67 -6.88 21.62
C LEU A 19 22.74 -5.70 21.30
N ARG A 20 21.58 -6.02 20.71
CA ARG A 20 20.28 -5.44 21.08
C ARG A 20 19.27 -6.59 21.09
N GLU A 21 18.60 -6.81 22.21
CA GLU A 21 17.43 -7.71 22.24
C GLU A 21 16.30 -7.01 21.47
N PRO A 22 15.65 -7.65 20.47
CA PRO A 22 14.59 -6.98 19.71
C PRO A 22 13.31 -6.99 20.54
N ALA A 23 12.99 -5.86 21.17
CA ALA A 23 11.67 -5.61 21.74
C ALA A 23 10.72 -5.16 20.61
N GLY A 24 10.12 -6.16 19.94
CA GLY A 24 9.06 -6.12 18.92
C GLY A 24 9.08 -4.97 17.91
N ASN A 25 9.81 -5.18 16.82
CA ASN A 25 9.97 -4.22 15.74
C ASN A 25 8.91 -4.52 14.67
N GLY A 26 7.75 -3.83 14.69
CA GLY A 26 6.46 -4.20 14.05
C GLY A 26 6.47 -4.39 12.52
N CYS A 27 5.53 -5.13 11.95
CA CYS A 27 4.16 -4.73 11.58
C CYS A 27 3.12 -5.84 11.94
N PRO A 28 1.97 -5.51 12.54
CA PRO A 28 0.84 -6.43 12.62
C PRO A 28 -0.41 -5.86 11.95
N ARG A 29 -0.53 -6.12 10.63
CA ARG A 29 -1.78 -6.62 10.03
C ARG A 29 -1.51 -7.50 8.80
N ALA A 30 -1.07 -8.73 9.08
CA ALA A 30 -1.25 -9.91 8.23
C ALA A 30 -1.60 -11.11 9.14
N ARG A 31 -2.90 -11.33 9.39
CA ARG A 31 -3.35 -12.61 9.93
C ARG A 31 -4.74 -12.95 9.40
N LEU A 32 -4.75 -13.74 8.32
CA LEU A 32 -5.83 -14.69 8.07
C LEU A 32 -5.24 -16.10 8.06
N ASP A 33 -5.44 -16.81 9.17
CA ASP A 33 -5.46 -18.27 9.16
C ASP A 33 -6.69 -18.73 8.37
N GLY A 34 -6.47 -19.56 7.34
CA GLY A 34 -7.54 -20.39 6.77
C GLY A 34 -7.58 -20.55 5.26
N ALA A 35 -6.46 -20.74 4.56
CA ALA A 35 -6.50 -21.23 3.17
C ALA A 35 -6.96 -22.70 3.14
N ARG A 36 -8.27 -22.93 3.01
CA ARG A 36 -8.78 -24.16 2.39
C ARG A 36 -8.71 -23.99 0.88
N THR A 37 -7.92 -24.84 0.25
CA THR A 37 -7.82 -25.01 -1.20
C THR A 37 -9.20 -25.25 -1.82
N ALA A 38 -9.70 -24.28 -2.57
CA ALA A 38 -10.79 -24.46 -3.49
C ALA A 38 -10.38 -23.92 -4.87
N GLN A 39 -10.02 -24.86 -5.74
CA GLN A 39 -9.82 -24.62 -7.16
C GLN A 39 -11.19 -24.24 -7.76
N GLN A 40 -11.39 -23.00 -8.17
CA GLN A 40 -12.61 -22.59 -8.88
C GLN A 40 -12.30 -22.03 -10.26
N SER A 41 -12.89 -22.70 -11.24
CA SER A 41 -12.96 -22.38 -12.66
C SER A 41 -13.64 -21.03 -12.90
N GLY A 42 -13.10 -20.26 -13.85
CA GLY A 42 -13.50 -18.89 -14.19
C GLY A 42 -14.97 -18.72 -14.61
N GLY A 43 -15.81 -18.38 -13.63
CA GLY A 43 -17.11 -17.76 -13.82
C GLY A 43 -17.11 -16.39 -13.14
N MET A 44 -17.68 -15.39 -13.81
CA MET A 44 -17.79 -14.02 -13.30
C MET A 44 -18.63 -14.02 -12.00
N LYS A 45 -18.06 -13.58 -10.88
CA LYS A 45 -18.74 -13.52 -9.58
C LYS A 45 -19.85 -12.46 -9.60
N SER A 46 -20.84 -12.59 -8.71
CA SER A 46 -21.98 -11.67 -8.69
C SER A 46 -21.57 -10.22 -8.38
N PRO A 47 -22.30 -9.18 -8.83
CA PRO A 47 -21.86 -7.78 -8.82
C PRO A 47 -21.56 -7.16 -7.45
N GLY A 48 -21.96 -7.81 -6.34
CA GLY A 48 -21.69 -7.37 -4.97
C GLY A 48 -20.71 -8.27 -4.21
N THR A 49 -20.11 -9.25 -4.87
CA THR A 49 -19.11 -10.12 -4.23
C THR A 49 -17.78 -9.39 -4.13
N LEU A 50 -17.19 -9.38 -2.92
CA LEU A 50 -15.84 -8.89 -2.71
C LEU A 50 -14.84 -9.73 -3.50
N LEU A 51 -13.97 -9.04 -4.22
CA LEU A 51 -12.87 -9.62 -4.97
C LEU A 51 -11.60 -9.53 -4.13
N THR A 52 -10.76 -10.54 -4.25
CA THR A 52 -9.41 -10.54 -3.67
C THR A 52 -8.40 -10.01 -4.69
N PRO A 53 -7.17 -9.65 -4.27
CA PRO A 53 -6.09 -9.34 -5.21
C PRO A 53 -5.88 -10.43 -6.27
N LEU A 54 -5.97 -11.71 -5.88
CA LEU A 54 -5.87 -12.86 -6.76
C LEU A 54 -7.00 -12.90 -7.81
N ASP A 55 -8.23 -12.56 -7.42
CA ASP A 55 -9.37 -12.52 -8.36
C ASP A 55 -9.17 -11.43 -9.43
N THR A 56 -8.50 -10.33 -9.10
CA THR A 56 -8.31 -9.18 -10.00
C THR A 56 -7.03 -9.25 -10.85
N GLU A 57 -6.05 -10.05 -10.44
CA GLU A 57 -4.68 -10.05 -10.99
C GLU A 57 -4.66 -10.22 -12.52
N SER A 58 -5.31 -11.28 -13.02
CA SER A 58 -5.32 -11.59 -14.46
C SER A 58 -6.07 -10.55 -15.29
N VAL A 59 -7.10 -9.90 -14.72
CA VAL A 59 -7.92 -8.89 -15.40
C VAL A 59 -7.15 -7.57 -15.52
N LEU A 60 -6.39 -7.22 -14.49
CA LEU A 60 -5.61 -5.98 -14.43
C LEU A 60 -4.21 -6.11 -15.04
N ALA A 61 -3.79 -7.33 -15.39
CA ALA A 61 -2.48 -7.60 -15.95
C ALA A 61 -2.21 -6.75 -17.20
N GLY A 62 -1.08 -6.04 -17.18
CA GLY A 62 -0.66 -5.15 -18.28
C GLY A 62 -1.24 -3.74 -18.22
N GLY A 63 -2.21 -3.47 -17.34
CA GLY A 63 -2.77 -2.13 -17.10
C GLY A 63 -1.96 -1.29 -16.10
N ALA A 64 -2.49 -0.10 -15.80
CA ALA A 64 -1.98 0.80 -14.78
C ALA A 64 -2.56 0.53 -13.38
N PHE A 65 -3.69 -0.18 -13.30
CA PHE A 65 -4.38 -0.46 -12.05
C PHE A 65 -3.77 -1.65 -11.30
N VAL A 66 -3.67 -1.53 -9.98
CA VAL A 66 -3.30 -2.61 -9.06
C VAL A 66 -4.32 -2.69 -7.93
N HIS A 67 -4.60 -3.90 -7.46
CA HIS A 67 -5.47 -4.11 -6.30
C HIS A 67 -4.63 -4.08 -5.03
N LEU A 68 -4.92 -3.09 -4.17
CA LEU A 68 -4.24 -2.89 -2.91
C LEU A 68 -5.16 -2.12 -1.96
N ASP A 69 -5.25 -2.51 -0.69
CA ASP A 69 -6.00 -1.79 0.35
C ASP A 69 -7.49 -1.68 0.09
N GLY A 70 -8.10 -2.84 -0.20
CA GLY A 70 -9.52 -2.95 -0.49
C GLY A 70 -9.96 -2.07 -1.66
N ALA A 71 -9.03 -1.60 -2.49
CA ALA A 71 -9.28 -0.69 -3.59
C ALA A 71 -8.40 -1.00 -4.82
N LEU A 72 -8.82 -0.49 -5.97
CA LEU A 72 -7.98 -0.46 -7.17
C LEU A 72 -7.32 0.92 -7.29
N HIS A 73 -6.00 0.93 -7.46
CA HIS A 73 -5.20 2.13 -7.59
C HIS A 73 -4.59 2.19 -8.98
N GLY A 74 -4.86 3.25 -9.75
CA GLY A 74 -4.29 3.46 -11.07
C GLY A 74 -3.79 4.88 -11.24
N SER A 75 -2.61 5.06 -11.83
CA SER A 75 -2.02 6.37 -12.06
C SER A 75 -1.50 6.51 -13.49
N PHE A 76 -1.68 7.71 -14.04
CA PHE A 76 -1.29 8.05 -15.41
C PHE A 76 -0.50 9.35 -15.45
N THR A 77 0.48 9.42 -16.33
CA THR A 77 1.18 10.65 -16.71
C THR A 77 0.60 11.15 -18.02
N THR A 78 0.26 12.44 -18.06
CA THR A 78 -0.24 13.12 -19.26
C THR A 78 0.76 14.18 -19.70
N ARG A 79 0.71 14.56 -20.97
CA ARG A 79 1.60 15.58 -21.57
C ARG A 79 1.58 16.91 -20.82
N ASP A 80 0.41 17.30 -20.33
CA ASP A 80 0.15 18.58 -19.70
C ASP A 80 -1.08 18.47 -18.78
N PHE A 81 -1.28 19.50 -17.95
CA PHE A 81 -2.42 19.58 -17.02
C PHE A 81 -3.78 19.56 -17.73
N ALA A 82 -3.90 20.21 -18.90
CA ALA A 82 -5.14 20.22 -19.66
C ALA A 82 -5.54 18.82 -20.14
N SER A 83 -4.56 17.96 -20.47
CA SER A 83 -4.78 16.56 -20.80
C SER A 83 -5.22 15.75 -19.60
N ALA A 84 -4.66 16.01 -18.41
CA ALA A 84 -5.12 15.37 -17.18
C ALA A 84 -6.59 15.73 -16.89
N VAL A 85 -6.96 17.01 -17.01
CA VAL A 85 -8.35 17.46 -16.84
C VAL A 85 -9.30 16.80 -17.84
N ARG A 86 -8.92 16.69 -19.12
CA ARG A 86 -9.74 15.98 -20.14
C ARG A 86 -9.94 14.50 -19.84
N LEU A 87 -8.93 13.84 -19.27
CA LEU A 87 -9.07 12.46 -18.84
C LEU A 87 -10.05 12.36 -17.66
N VAL A 88 -9.94 13.24 -16.66
CA VAL A 88 -10.90 13.30 -15.54
C VAL A 88 -12.32 13.55 -16.02
N ASP A 89 -12.52 14.48 -16.96
CA ASP A 89 -13.84 14.80 -17.53
C ASP A 89 -14.50 13.60 -18.20
N GLN A 90 -13.78 12.87 -19.06
CA GLN A 90 -14.28 11.64 -19.69
C GLN A 90 -14.54 10.51 -18.69
N VAL A 91 -13.73 10.43 -17.64
CA VAL A 91 -13.94 9.45 -16.57
C VAL A 91 -15.17 9.81 -15.74
N ALA A 92 -15.45 11.09 -15.50
CA ALA A 92 -16.65 11.53 -14.79
C ALA A 92 -17.93 11.13 -15.55
N GLU A 93 -17.97 11.34 -16.87
CA GLU A 93 -19.09 10.91 -17.70
C GLU A 93 -19.28 9.38 -17.66
N ALA A 94 -18.17 8.62 -17.75
CA ALA A 94 -18.22 7.16 -17.68
C ALA A 94 -18.67 6.65 -16.30
N ALA A 95 -18.18 7.27 -15.22
CA ALA A 95 -18.54 6.95 -13.85
C ALA A 95 -20.05 7.17 -13.59
N ASP A 96 -20.60 8.31 -14.03
CA ASP A 96 -22.02 8.61 -13.93
C ASP A 96 -22.88 7.62 -14.72
N ALA A 97 -22.48 7.28 -15.95
CA ALA A 97 -23.17 6.27 -16.75
C ALA A 97 -23.16 4.88 -16.11
N MET A 98 -22.13 4.58 -15.32
CA MET A 98 -21.97 3.31 -14.60
C MET A 98 -22.55 3.33 -13.18
N ASN A 99 -22.99 4.51 -12.69
CA ASN A 99 -23.39 4.75 -11.31
C ASN A 99 -22.36 4.20 -10.30
N HIS A 100 -21.09 4.47 -10.56
CA HIS A 100 -19.96 4.07 -9.73
C HIS A 100 -18.84 5.09 -9.89
N HIS A 101 -18.34 5.66 -8.80
CA HIS A 101 -17.50 6.85 -8.84
C HIS A 101 -16.11 6.59 -8.24
N PRO A 102 -15.02 7.03 -8.88
CA PRO A 102 -13.68 6.95 -8.31
C PRO A 102 -13.38 8.15 -7.40
N ASP A 103 -12.45 7.98 -6.48
CA ASP A 103 -11.70 9.11 -5.91
C ASP A 103 -10.62 9.53 -6.92
N VAL A 104 -10.43 10.84 -7.11
CA VAL A 104 -9.49 11.39 -8.10
C VAL A 104 -8.44 12.27 -7.44
N ARG A 105 -7.16 12.01 -7.74
CA ARG A 105 -6.04 12.91 -7.44
C ARG A 105 -5.55 13.52 -8.74
N LEU A 106 -5.57 14.85 -8.83
CA LEU A 106 -5.17 15.60 -10.02
C LEU A 106 -3.93 16.46 -9.72
N GLY A 107 -2.86 16.24 -10.49
CA GLY A 107 -1.61 16.98 -10.41
C GLY A 107 -1.15 17.50 -11.77
N TYR A 108 -0.05 18.26 -11.81
CA TYR A 108 0.50 18.77 -13.05
C TYR A 108 1.07 17.63 -13.92
N GLY A 109 0.32 17.23 -14.94
CA GLY A 109 0.70 16.13 -15.82
C GLY A 109 0.54 14.74 -15.20
N GLN A 110 -0.18 14.61 -14.08
CA GLN A 110 -0.48 13.32 -13.44
C GLN A 110 -1.94 13.27 -12.99
N VAL A 111 -2.55 12.11 -13.16
CA VAL A 111 -3.87 11.80 -12.59
C VAL A 111 -3.85 10.41 -11.98
N GLY A 112 -4.38 10.31 -10.76
CA GLY A 112 -4.54 9.07 -10.01
C GLY A 112 -6.01 8.80 -9.71
N PHE A 113 -6.39 7.53 -9.76
CA PHE A 113 -7.72 7.04 -9.44
C PHE A 113 -7.63 5.99 -8.34
N ARG A 114 -8.54 6.07 -7.38
CA ARG A 114 -8.80 5.03 -6.38
C ARG A 114 -10.26 4.59 -6.52
N LEU A 115 -10.47 3.28 -6.62
CA LEU A 115 -11.79 2.67 -6.83
C LEU A 115 -12.08 1.68 -5.71
N SER A 116 -13.20 1.85 -5.04
CA SER A 116 -13.74 0.89 -4.09
C SER A 116 -15.26 0.98 -4.05
N SER A 117 -15.93 -0.14 -3.84
CA SER A 117 -17.36 -0.17 -3.58
C SER A 117 -17.63 0.08 -2.09
N HIS A 118 -17.89 1.34 -1.73
CA HIS A 118 -18.05 1.76 -0.33
C HIS A 118 -19.17 1.01 0.42
N ASP A 119 -20.24 0.67 -0.30
CA ASP A 119 -21.40 -0.08 0.21
C ASP A 119 -21.09 -1.55 0.49
N ALA A 120 -20.11 -2.12 -0.22
CA ALA A 120 -19.61 -3.47 -0.02
C ALA A 120 -18.37 -3.54 0.89
N GLY A 121 -17.71 -2.40 1.14
CA GLY A 121 -16.50 -2.32 1.95
C GLY A 121 -15.23 -2.83 1.26
N GLY A 122 -15.17 -2.82 -0.09
CA GLY A 122 -13.98 -3.27 -0.81
C GLY A 122 -14.15 -3.31 -2.34
N VAL A 123 -13.27 -4.01 -3.03
CA VAL A 123 -13.31 -4.16 -4.50
C VAL A 123 -14.39 -5.14 -4.92
N THR A 124 -15.22 -4.74 -5.88
CA THR A 124 -16.19 -5.60 -6.57
C THR A 124 -16.00 -5.56 -8.09
N ASP A 125 -16.85 -6.28 -8.83
CA ASP A 125 -16.90 -6.20 -10.30
C ASP A 125 -17.16 -4.77 -10.82
N ARG A 126 -17.87 -3.92 -10.05
CA ARG A 126 -18.08 -2.50 -10.42
C ARG A 126 -16.75 -1.75 -10.54
N ASP A 127 -15.85 -1.99 -9.58
CA ASP A 127 -14.52 -1.38 -9.55
C ASP A 127 -13.67 -1.86 -10.72
N LEU A 128 -13.67 -3.16 -11.01
CA LEU A 128 -12.94 -3.73 -12.16
C LEU A 128 -13.44 -3.13 -13.47
N ARG A 129 -14.75 -3.08 -13.70
CA ARG A 129 -15.32 -2.54 -14.94
C ARG A 129 -14.93 -1.07 -15.13
N LEU A 130 -14.97 -0.27 -14.07
CA LEU A 130 -14.61 1.14 -14.16
C LEU A 130 -13.10 1.31 -14.35
N ALA A 131 -12.26 0.50 -13.68
CA ALA A 131 -10.80 0.50 -13.89
C ALA A 131 -10.44 0.23 -15.35
N LEU A 132 -11.04 -0.81 -15.96
CA LEU A 132 -10.83 -1.13 -17.37
C LEU A 132 -11.30 0.02 -18.28
N ARG A 133 -12.45 0.63 -17.97
CA ARG A 133 -12.93 1.77 -18.74
C ARG A 133 -12.01 2.99 -18.65
N ILE A 134 -11.46 3.27 -17.46
CA ILE A 134 -10.48 4.34 -17.26
C ILE A 134 -9.19 4.04 -18.06
N GLN A 135 -8.73 2.80 -18.05
CA GLN A 135 -7.56 2.37 -18.84
C GLN A 135 -7.77 2.65 -20.34
N GLU A 136 -8.92 2.26 -20.90
CA GLU A 136 -9.24 2.53 -22.31
C GLU A 136 -9.23 4.03 -22.64
N LEU A 137 -9.80 4.86 -21.76
CA LEU A 137 -9.85 6.32 -21.93
C LEU A 137 -8.44 6.94 -21.87
N ALA A 138 -7.60 6.43 -20.96
CA ALA A 138 -6.21 6.87 -20.82
C ALA A 138 -5.38 6.49 -22.06
N ASP A 139 -5.51 5.25 -22.54
CA ASP A 139 -4.83 4.75 -23.73
C ASP A 139 -5.24 5.55 -24.97
N ALA A 140 -6.52 5.85 -25.13
CA ALA A 140 -7.04 6.65 -26.24
C ALA A 140 -6.48 8.09 -26.27
N GLN A 141 -6.06 8.62 -25.12
CA GLN A 141 -5.42 9.94 -25.00
C GLN A 141 -3.89 9.88 -25.08
N GLY A 142 -3.32 8.68 -25.19
CA GLY A 142 -1.86 8.46 -25.16
C GLY A 142 -1.26 8.83 -23.80
N ALA A 143 -1.98 8.61 -22.70
CA ALA A 143 -1.44 8.78 -21.36
C ALA A 143 -0.59 7.55 -21.00
N ASP A 144 0.58 7.78 -20.41
CA ASP A 144 1.47 6.70 -20.00
C ASP A 144 1.10 6.22 -18.60
N ARG A 145 1.19 4.91 -18.36
CA ARG A 145 1.11 4.37 -17.00
C ARG A 145 2.20 5.01 -16.13
N ALA A 146 1.79 5.57 -15.00
CA ALA A 146 2.72 5.97 -13.95
C ALA A 146 2.87 4.84 -12.91
N PRO A 147 4.03 4.72 -12.24
CA PRO A 147 4.14 3.80 -11.12
C PRO A 147 3.17 4.22 -10.01
N VAL A 148 2.48 3.24 -9.43
CA VAL A 148 1.68 3.46 -8.21
C VAL A 148 2.67 3.65 -7.06
N ARG A 149 2.83 4.87 -6.56
CA ARG A 149 3.87 5.21 -5.57
C ARG A 149 3.30 5.79 -4.29
N PRO A 150 3.77 5.24 -3.17
CA PRO A 150 3.27 3.97 -2.66
C PRO A 150 1.75 4.07 -2.43
N ALA A 151 1.09 2.93 -2.37
CA ALA A 151 -0.37 2.95 -2.35
C ALA A 151 -0.91 3.55 -1.05
N ARG A 152 -0.22 3.30 0.06
CA ARG A 152 -0.56 3.88 1.36
C ARG A 152 0.69 4.05 2.22
N TYR A 153 0.68 5.12 3.01
CA TYR A 153 1.57 5.30 4.15
C TYR A 153 0.73 5.31 5.41
N ASP A 154 1.15 4.55 6.41
CA ASP A 154 0.59 4.65 7.76
C ASP A 154 1.68 5.06 8.73
N VAL A 155 1.27 5.75 9.79
CA VAL A 155 2.12 6.10 10.92
C VAL A 155 1.78 5.13 12.05
N ALA A 156 2.76 4.34 12.46
CA ALA A 156 2.64 3.47 13.61
C ALA A 156 3.22 4.16 14.84
N ILE A 157 2.53 4.02 15.99
CA ILE A 157 2.99 4.57 17.26
C ILE A 157 3.10 3.46 18.29
N ASP A 158 4.33 3.19 18.74
CA ASP A 158 4.62 2.20 19.76
C ASP A 158 4.16 2.69 21.14
N CYS A 159 3.33 1.89 21.80
CA CYS A 159 2.78 2.23 23.11
C CYS A 159 2.49 0.99 23.95
N THR A 160 2.38 1.17 25.27
CA THR A 160 1.93 0.10 26.19
C THR A 160 0.43 0.19 26.50
N ASP A 161 -0.19 1.31 26.15
CA ASP A 161 -1.60 1.61 26.41
C ASP A 161 -2.13 2.58 25.33
N ALA A 162 -2.72 2.01 24.28
CA ALA A 162 -3.27 2.76 23.17
C ALA A 162 -4.48 3.61 23.59
N GLU A 163 -5.33 3.09 24.48
CA GLU A 163 -6.52 3.79 24.98
C GLU A 163 -6.15 5.09 25.70
N ALA A 164 -5.06 5.07 26.48
CA ALA A 164 -4.58 6.24 27.21
C ALA A 164 -4.01 7.33 26.29
N ILE A 165 -3.32 6.97 25.20
CA ILE A 165 -2.64 7.96 24.34
C ILE A 165 -3.47 8.42 23.14
N ARG A 166 -4.41 7.60 22.67
CA ARG A 166 -5.20 7.89 21.46
C ARG A 166 -5.97 9.22 21.51
N PRO A 167 -6.58 9.64 22.63
CA PRO A 167 -7.25 10.95 22.69
C PRO A 167 -6.32 12.14 22.39
N PHE A 168 -5.03 12.06 22.79
CA PHE A 168 -4.05 13.09 22.48
C PHE A 168 -3.82 13.21 20.97
N TRP A 169 -3.56 12.08 20.32
CA TRP A 169 -3.31 12.04 18.87
C TRP A 169 -4.54 12.41 18.06
N ARG A 170 -5.73 11.93 18.46
CA ARG A 170 -7.00 12.25 17.82
C ARG A 170 -7.23 13.77 17.77
N VAL A 171 -7.06 14.45 18.91
CA VAL A 171 -7.24 15.90 19.00
C VAL A 171 -6.12 16.65 18.27
N GLY A 172 -4.87 16.23 18.45
CA GLY A 172 -3.72 16.88 17.83
C GLY A 172 -3.73 16.84 16.30
N LEU A 173 -4.23 15.74 15.72
CA LEU A 173 -4.35 15.55 14.28
C LEU A 173 -5.69 16.05 13.72
N GLY A 174 -6.71 16.22 14.56
CA GLY A 174 -8.08 16.50 14.12
C GLY A 174 -8.75 15.30 13.45
N TYR A 175 -8.34 14.08 13.82
CA TYR A 175 -8.78 12.83 13.19
C TYR A 175 -10.00 12.23 13.87
N VAL A 176 -10.62 11.24 13.22
CA VAL A 176 -11.72 10.44 13.75
C VAL A 176 -11.26 9.02 14.05
N GLU A 177 -11.94 8.39 15.00
CA GLU A 177 -11.70 6.98 15.35
C GLU A 177 -12.47 6.07 14.40
N VAL A 178 -11.80 5.03 13.90
CA VAL A 178 -12.37 3.99 13.05
C VAL A 178 -12.03 2.63 13.65
N ASP A 179 -13.03 1.76 13.79
CA ASP A 179 -12.84 0.36 14.15
C ASP A 179 -12.43 -0.42 12.91
N SER A 180 -11.28 -1.09 13.03
CA SER A 180 -10.61 -1.81 11.98
C SER A 180 -10.28 -3.21 12.53
N GLU A 181 -11.26 -4.11 12.42
CA GLU A 181 -11.15 -5.49 12.94
C GLU A 181 -10.87 -5.57 14.46
N GLY A 182 -11.46 -4.68 15.25
CA GLY A 182 -11.29 -4.64 16.70
C GLY A 182 -10.13 -3.77 17.18
N GLU A 183 -9.36 -3.19 16.26
CA GLU A 183 -8.37 -2.17 16.55
C GLU A 183 -8.93 -0.78 16.22
N ILE A 184 -8.81 0.17 17.16
CA ILE A 184 -9.26 1.55 16.95
C ILE A 184 -8.11 2.40 16.44
N GLU A 185 -8.28 2.89 15.21
CA GLU A 185 -7.30 3.64 14.44
C GLU A 185 -7.76 5.10 14.28
N LEU A 186 -6.84 5.99 13.91
CA LEU A 186 -7.16 7.37 13.60
C LEU A 186 -7.03 7.62 12.10
N VAL A 187 -8.11 8.14 11.51
CA VAL A 187 -8.19 8.46 10.08
C VAL A 187 -8.50 9.94 9.91
N ASP A 188 -7.84 10.57 8.94
CA ASP A 188 -8.19 11.92 8.51
C ASP A 188 -9.61 11.91 7.93
N PRO A 189 -10.57 12.65 8.50
CA PRO A 189 -11.93 12.73 7.97
C PRO A 189 -11.99 13.28 6.53
N HIS A 190 -10.94 13.94 6.05
CA HIS A 190 -10.80 14.44 4.69
C HIS A 190 -9.91 13.57 3.80
N GLY A 191 -9.33 12.48 4.33
CA GLY A 191 -8.49 11.55 3.58
C GLY A 191 -7.20 12.14 3.01
N GLN A 192 -6.69 13.24 3.57
CA GLN A 192 -5.49 13.92 3.08
C GLN A 192 -4.23 13.41 3.76
N GLY A 193 -4.29 13.12 5.05
CA GLY A 193 -3.16 12.60 5.82
C GLY A 193 -3.13 11.06 5.95
N PRO A 194 -1.99 10.51 6.42
CA PRO A 194 -1.83 9.08 6.62
C PRO A 194 -2.70 8.58 7.77
N ARG A 195 -3.07 7.30 7.74
CA ARG A 195 -3.71 6.64 8.88
C ARG A 195 -2.71 6.55 10.03
N VAL A 196 -3.20 6.64 11.26
CA VAL A 196 -2.38 6.44 12.46
C VAL A 196 -2.92 5.26 13.25
N TRP A 197 -2.06 4.29 13.56
CA TRP A 197 -2.40 3.12 14.37
C TRP A 197 -1.42 2.97 15.53
N PHE A 198 -1.82 2.19 16.54
CA PHE A 198 -1.11 2.07 17.80
C PHE A 198 -0.60 0.64 17.98
N GLN A 199 0.71 0.47 17.96
CA GLN A 199 1.33 -0.82 18.20
C GLN A 199 1.44 -1.05 19.70
N THR A 200 0.65 -1.99 20.23
CA THR A 200 0.68 -2.33 21.65
C THR A 200 1.86 -3.24 21.95
N MET A 201 2.66 -2.84 22.94
CA MET A 201 3.89 -3.49 23.35
C MET A 201 3.83 -3.86 24.83
N ASP A 202 4.40 -5.01 25.20
CA ASP A 202 4.50 -5.43 26.60
C ASP A 202 5.45 -4.52 27.42
N ILE A 203 6.46 -3.97 26.75
CA ILE A 203 7.50 -3.14 27.36
C ILE A 203 7.63 -1.85 26.55
N ALA A 204 7.63 -0.72 27.25
CA ALA A 204 7.85 0.58 26.62
C ALA A 204 9.26 0.68 26.03
N ARG A 205 9.38 1.03 24.74
CA ARG A 205 10.66 1.36 24.11
C ARG A 205 11.22 2.62 24.74
N THR A 206 12.36 2.55 25.43
CA THR A 206 12.99 3.73 26.04
C THR A 206 13.84 4.55 25.05
N GLU A 207 14.00 4.06 23.83
CA GLU A 207 14.79 4.69 22.78
C GLU A 207 14.02 5.82 22.07
N ARG A 208 14.73 6.61 21.25
CA ARG A 208 14.16 7.78 20.57
C ARG A 208 13.10 7.44 19.52
N ASN A 209 13.11 6.22 18.99
CA ASN A 209 12.26 5.84 17.89
C ASN A 209 11.02 5.05 18.39
N ARG A 210 9.91 5.77 18.58
CA ARG A 210 8.59 5.19 18.97
C ARG A 210 7.53 5.38 17.88
N ILE A 211 7.92 5.98 16.76
CA ILE A 211 7.05 6.27 15.63
C ILE A 211 7.77 5.76 14.40
N HIS A 212 7.13 4.90 13.64
CA HIS A 212 7.70 4.37 12.40
C HIS A 212 6.68 4.47 11.26
N LEU A 213 7.19 4.41 10.03
CA LEU A 213 6.38 4.51 8.82
C LEU A 213 6.18 3.13 8.21
N ASP A 214 4.92 2.77 8.00
CA ASP A 214 4.57 1.60 7.20
C ASP A 214 4.31 2.04 5.76
N VAL A 215 5.09 1.49 4.83
CA VAL A 215 4.94 1.74 3.40
C VAL A 215 4.31 0.51 2.77
N TYR A 216 3.05 0.65 2.32
CA TYR A 216 2.32 -0.44 1.66
C TYR A 216 2.46 -0.35 0.14
N LEU A 217 2.82 -1.48 -0.46
CA LEU A 217 3.03 -1.62 -1.90
C LEU A 217 2.58 -3.01 -2.39
N PRO A 218 2.34 -3.17 -3.71
CA PRO A 218 2.03 -4.48 -4.26
C PRO A 218 3.11 -5.51 -3.92
N THR A 219 2.71 -6.74 -3.59
CA THR A 219 3.64 -7.82 -3.19
C THR A 219 4.76 -8.03 -4.20
N ILE A 220 4.47 -7.89 -5.50
CA ILE A 220 5.46 -8.03 -6.58
C ILE A 220 6.57 -6.97 -6.56
N ASP A 221 6.32 -5.80 -5.96
CA ASP A 221 7.28 -4.69 -5.90
C ASP A 221 8.10 -4.68 -4.59
N ALA A 222 7.69 -5.47 -3.59
CA ALA A 222 8.19 -5.36 -2.22
C ALA A 222 9.65 -5.76 -2.07
N GLU A 223 10.05 -6.92 -2.60
CA GLU A 223 11.44 -7.37 -2.52
C GLU A 223 12.41 -6.41 -3.21
N SER A 224 12.04 -5.89 -4.39
CA SER A 224 12.84 -4.89 -5.09
C SER A 224 12.97 -3.62 -4.25
N ARG A 225 11.90 -3.19 -3.57
CA ARG A 225 11.95 -2.02 -2.70
C ARG A 225 12.89 -2.23 -1.52
N VAL A 226 12.83 -3.39 -0.86
CA VAL A 226 13.74 -3.74 0.25
C VAL A 226 15.20 -3.68 -0.24
N GLN A 227 15.48 -4.27 -1.39
CA GLN A 227 16.82 -4.25 -1.99
C GLN A 227 17.29 -2.82 -2.32
N ASP A 228 16.41 -1.99 -2.88
CA ASP A 228 16.73 -0.59 -3.19
C ASP A 228 17.06 0.22 -1.93
N VAL A 229 16.32 0.01 -0.83
CA VAL A 229 16.60 0.68 0.47
C VAL A 229 17.94 0.23 1.03
N ILE A 230 18.25 -1.07 0.99
CA ILE A 230 19.56 -1.58 1.42
C ILE A 230 20.69 -0.99 0.58
N ALA A 231 20.51 -0.94 -0.74
CA ALA A 231 21.48 -0.34 -1.66
C ALA A 231 21.68 1.17 -1.41
N ALA A 232 20.68 1.86 -0.86
CA ALA A 232 20.75 3.26 -0.46
C ALA A 232 21.43 3.49 0.90
N GLY A 233 21.87 2.42 1.58
CA GLY A 233 22.56 2.48 2.88
C GLY A 233 21.66 2.17 4.08
N GLY A 234 20.46 1.64 3.86
CA GLY A 234 19.62 1.12 4.93
C GLY A 234 20.07 -0.27 5.41
N ASP A 235 19.84 -0.53 6.69
CA ASP A 235 20.07 -1.84 7.30
C ASP A 235 18.76 -2.62 7.36
N LEU A 236 18.77 -3.87 6.93
CA LEU A 236 17.64 -4.79 7.17
C LEU A 236 17.72 -5.29 8.62
N LEU A 237 16.75 -4.90 9.45
CA LEU A 237 16.70 -5.32 10.85
C LEU A 237 16.04 -6.70 11.01
N THR A 238 14.95 -6.95 10.28
CA THR A 238 14.30 -8.27 10.24
C THR A 238 13.50 -8.48 8.95
N ASP A 239 13.55 -9.71 8.45
CA ASP A 239 12.75 -10.26 7.36
C ASP A 239 11.93 -11.49 7.82
N GLU A 240 11.82 -11.72 9.13
CA GLU A 240 11.13 -12.89 9.70
C GLU A 240 9.66 -13.01 9.25
N HIS A 241 9.06 -11.89 8.86
CA HIS A 241 7.66 -11.77 8.48
C HIS A 241 7.46 -11.62 6.97
N ALA A 242 8.50 -11.82 6.16
CA ALA A 242 8.37 -11.84 4.71
C ALA A 242 7.44 -12.99 4.25
N PRO A 243 6.59 -12.79 3.21
CA PRO A 243 6.50 -11.59 2.37
C PRO A 243 5.57 -10.50 2.91
N ASP A 244 4.97 -10.68 4.10
CA ASP A 244 3.98 -9.75 4.63
C ASP A 244 4.61 -8.40 4.99
N TRP A 245 5.79 -8.40 5.62
CA TRP A 245 6.57 -7.17 5.81
C TRP A 245 8.05 -7.40 6.17
N TRP A 246 8.83 -6.31 6.06
CA TRP A 246 10.23 -6.20 6.47
C TRP A 246 10.43 -4.93 7.29
N VAL A 247 11.29 -4.98 8.32
CA VAL A 247 11.74 -3.77 9.03
C VAL A 247 13.15 -3.42 8.61
N LEU A 248 13.31 -2.18 8.21
CA LEU A 248 14.58 -1.58 7.84
C LEU A 248 14.86 -0.39 8.75
N ALA A 249 16.12 -0.01 8.85
CA ALA A 249 16.53 1.23 9.50
C ALA A 249 17.45 2.06 8.62
N ASP A 250 17.39 3.38 8.77
CA ASP A 250 18.41 4.27 8.24
C ASP A 250 19.70 4.21 9.08
N PRO A 251 20.81 4.85 8.64
CA PRO A 251 22.07 4.85 9.39
C PRO A 251 22.02 5.45 10.80
N GLU A 252 20.95 6.15 11.18
CA GLU A 252 20.74 6.72 12.52
C GLU A 252 19.81 5.86 13.39
N GLY A 253 19.25 4.79 12.84
CA GLY A 253 18.34 3.87 13.53
C GLY A 253 16.86 4.27 13.47
N ASN A 254 16.45 5.17 12.56
CA ASN A 254 15.04 5.42 12.31
C ASN A 254 14.46 4.28 11.47
N GLU A 255 13.35 3.72 11.92
CA GLU A 255 12.73 2.51 11.38
C GLU A 255 11.69 2.82 10.31
N LEU A 256 11.65 1.97 9.29
CA LEU A 256 10.66 1.96 8.22
C LEU A 256 10.26 0.52 7.91
N CYS A 257 8.96 0.27 7.83
CA CYS A 257 8.42 -1.01 7.43
C CYS A 257 8.07 -0.99 5.94
N VAL A 258 8.52 -1.99 5.20
CA VAL A 258 8.01 -2.29 3.86
C VAL A 258 6.93 -3.36 4.05
N CYS A 259 5.69 -3.04 3.75
CA CYS A 259 4.54 -3.92 3.98
C CYS A 259 3.90 -4.34 2.66
N THR A 260 3.48 -5.60 2.59
CA THR A 260 2.62 -6.12 1.54
C THR A 260 1.30 -6.53 2.14
N THR A 261 0.32 -6.69 1.26
CA THR A 261 -1.08 -6.87 1.59
C THR A 261 -1.68 -5.66 2.30
N VAL A 262 -2.80 -5.21 1.76
CA VAL A 262 -3.86 -4.72 2.60
C VAL A 262 -5.11 -5.34 1.99
N SER A 263 -5.53 -6.46 2.58
CA SER A 263 -6.77 -7.16 2.21
C SER A 263 -7.97 -6.27 2.46
#